data_AF-A0A945KET2-F1
#
_entry.id   AF-A0A945KET2-F1
#
_cell.length_a   1.000
_cell.length_b   1.000
_cell.length_c   1.000
_cell.angle_alpha   90.00
_cell.angle_beta   90.00
_cell.angle_gamma   90.00
#
_symmetry.space_group_name_H-M   'P 1'
#
loop_
_entity.id
_entity.type
_entity.pdbx_description
1 polymer ?
#
loop_
_entity_poly.entity_id
_entity_poly.type
_entity_poly.pdbx_seq_one_letter_code
_entity_poly.pdbx_strand_id
1 'polypeptide(L)'
;MMGSLTVLFLWRYRFAAWAYAPMIFFLGFRAFLGWGRYAIITALLTLALLQLYRNHQRWFRLRNIIIAIPIVILFQNLGMDRDLIRNMVEGDRVVEAVQYRDDPGLMKNLDAPDFANFEFLSYVLWAVPKQSRTYTYFTQYIQLFTEPIPRIIWKEKPVGAPIQLVNLNDYGNFIGMTVSLPGDGWMSLGWTGLIATMAFVGFILGRMHRWFWRNQGNAKIILLYCMFMPLSIQWFRDGGISIAKFALWAWLPLIIWVGFEKLIIAFRAPGVGGPQARTG
;
A
#
# COMPACT_ATOMS: atom_id res chain seq x y z
N MET A 1 -0.24 0.36 8.93
CA MET A 1 -0.75 0.74 10.27
C MET A 1 0.08 1.81 11.00
N MET A 2 1.38 1.60 11.30
CA MET A 2 2.14 2.63 12.05
C MET A 2 2.29 3.96 11.30
N GLY A 3 2.58 3.94 9.98
CA GLY A 3 2.66 5.17 9.18
C GLY A 3 1.34 5.94 9.09
N SER A 4 0.20 5.24 9.00
CA SER A 4 -1.13 5.90 9.03
C SER A 4 -1.42 6.54 10.40
N LEU A 5 -0.95 5.96 11.51
CA LEU A 5 -1.11 6.55 12.84
C LEU A 5 -0.29 7.84 12.99
N THR A 6 0.96 7.86 12.51
CA THR A 6 1.79 9.07 12.58
C THR A 6 1.22 10.20 11.72
N VAL A 7 0.63 9.88 10.57
CA VAL A 7 -0.11 10.85 9.74
C VAL A 7 -1.33 11.39 10.46
N LEU A 8 -2.13 10.54 11.09
CA LEU A 8 -3.31 10.97 11.85
C LEU A 8 -2.93 11.90 13.02
N PHE A 9 -1.83 11.57 13.70
CA PHE A 9 -1.27 12.40 14.76
C PHE A 9 -0.86 13.79 14.23
N LEU A 10 -0.11 13.84 13.13
CA LEU A 10 0.28 15.08 12.46
C LEU A 10 -0.93 15.93 12.06
N TRP A 11 -1.96 15.28 11.49
CA TRP A 11 -3.19 15.95 11.10
C TRP A 11 -3.92 16.54 12.31
N ARG A 12 -4.05 15.77 13.41
CA ARG A 12 -4.72 16.19 14.64
C ARG A 12 -4.09 17.43 15.28
N TYR A 13 -2.76 17.55 15.20
CA TYR A 13 -1.98 18.66 15.74
C TYR A 13 -1.62 19.72 14.71
N ARG A 14 -2.31 19.73 13.56
CA ARG A 14 -2.16 20.75 12.50
C ARG A 14 -0.70 20.95 12.06
N PHE A 15 0.07 19.86 12.02
CA PHE A 15 1.47 19.84 11.60
C PHE A 15 2.39 20.78 12.41
N ALA A 16 2.16 20.90 13.72
CA ALA A 16 3.15 21.52 14.60
C ALA A 16 4.52 20.82 14.47
N ALA A 17 5.62 21.55 14.60
CA ALA A 17 6.97 21.01 14.40
C ALA A 17 7.26 19.77 15.27
N TRP A 18 6.83 19.79 16.54
CA TRP A 18 6.97 18.67 17.47
C TRP A 18 6.15 17.44 17.07
N ALA A 19 5.04 17.62 16.33
CA ALA A 19 4.20 16.51 15.89
C ALA A 19 4.85 15.67 14.79
N TYR A 20 5.98 16.12 14.21
CA TYR A 20 6.79 15.32 13.29
C TYR A 20 7.65 14.29 14.01
N ALA A 21 7.88 14.39 15.32
CA ALA A 21 8.75 13.46 16.04
C ALA A 21 8.32 11.98 15.89
N PRO A 22 7.02 11.60 16.04
CA PRO A 22 6.60 10.22 15.81
C PRO A 22 6.81 9.76 14.37
N MET A 23 6.66 10.65 13.38
CA MET A 23 6.90 10.34 11.99
C MET A 23 8.39 10.10 11.73
N ILE A 24 9.27 10.98 12.22
CA ILE A 24 10.73 10.82 12.08
C ILE A 24 11.18 9.53 12.76
N PHE A 25 10.69 9.25 13.97
CA PHE A 25 10.96 7.99 14.66
C PHE A 25 10.50 6.77 13.85
N PHE A 26 9.27 6.80 13.32
CA PHE A 26 8.75 5.73 12.47
C PHE A 26 9.62 5.51 11.22
N LEU A 27 10.05 6.58 10.56
CA LEU A 27 10.92 6.52 9.38
C LEU A 27 12.28 5.92 9.73
N GLY A 28 12.92 6.39 10.81
CA GLY A 28 14.20 5.87 11.29
C GLY A 28 14.10 4.40 11.70
N PHE A 29 13.07 4.03 12.45
CA PHE A 29 12.82 2.65 12.85
C PHE A 29 12.60 1.72 11.65
N ARG A 30 11.85 2.16 10.63
CA ARG A 30 11.64 1.39 9.41
C ARG A 30 12.89 1.29 8.55
N ALA A 31 13.70 2.35 8.53
CA ALA A 31 14.99 2.35 7.84
C ALA A 31 15.98 1.38 8.51
N PHE A 32 16.00 1.34 9.85
CA PHE A 32 16.83 0.43 10.63
C PHE A 32 16.46 -1.05 10.42
N LEU A 33 15.17 -1.38 10.36
CA LEU A 33 14.72 -2.77 10.15
C LEU A 33 14.98 -3.31 8.74
N GLY A 34 15.33 -2.45 7.76
CA GLY A 34 15.56 -2.85 6.36
C GLY A 34 14.32 -3.39 5.60
N TRP A 35 13.21 -3.68 6.30
CA TRP A 35 12.01 -4.33 5.75
C TRP A 35 10.79 -3.41 5.69
N GLY A 36 10.08 -3.44 4.56
CA GLY A 36 8.88 -2.63 4.34
C GLY A 36 9.15 -1.20 3.87
N ARG A 37 10.14 -1.01 2.97
CA ARG A 37 10.47 0.28 2.31
C ARG A 37 9.24 1.00 1.75
N TYR A 38 8.27 0.24 1.24
CA TYR A 38 7.03 0.78 0.70
C TYR A 38 6.20 1.53 1.75
N ALA A 39 6.27 1.15 3.03
CA ALA A 39 5.59 1.85 4.12
C ALA A 39 6.17 3.27 4.35
N ILE A 40 7.47 3.47 4.10
CA ILE A 40 8.12 4.79 4.14
C ILE A 40 7.58 5.65 2.99
N ILE A 41 7.64 5.14 1.76
CA ILE A 41 7.17 5.87 0.57
C ILE A 41 5.71 6.28 0.73
N THR A 42 4.85 5.34 1.11
CA THR A 42 3.42 5.61 1.28
C THR A 42 3.13 6.63 2.37
N ALA A 43 3.83 6.57 3.52
CA ALA A 43 3.68 7.56 4.58
C ALA A 43 4.12 8.96 4.11
N LEU A 44 5.25 9.06 3.41
CA LEU A 44 5.78 10.33 2.89
C LEU A 44 4.91 10.90 1.77
N LEU A 45 4.44 10.08 0.84
CA LEU A 45 3.50 10.50 -0.21
C LEU A 45 2.16 10.93 0.39
N THR A 46 1.65 10.22 1.41
CA THR A 46 0.44 10.64 2.14
C THR A 46 0.65 12.03 2.78
N LEU A 47 1.79 12.22 3.45
CA LEU A 47 2.15 13.49 4.08
C LEU A 47 2.25 14.63 3.06
N ALA A 48 2.92 14.36 1.94
CA ALA A 48 3.05 15.27 0.81
C ALA A 48 1.68 15.68 0.24
N LEU A 49 0.78 14.72 0.00
CA LEU A 49 -0.58 14.99 -0.48
C LEU A 49 -1.39 15.82 0.53
N LEU A 50 -1.30 15.53 1.82
CA LEU A 50 -1.98 16.32 2.85
C LEU A 50 -1.43 17.74 2.97
N GLN A 51 -0.12 17.93 2.79
CA GLN A 51 0.50 19.25 2.80
C GLN A 51 0.08 20.07 1.57
N LEU A 52 0.03 19.46 0.39
CA LEU A 52 -0.51 20.09 -0.82
C LEU A 52 -1.97 20.48 -0.64
N TYR A 53 -2.78 19.56 -0.08
CA TYR A 53 -4.19 19.82 0.20
C TYR A 53 -4.38 21.00 1.16
N ARG A 54 -3.68 20.99 2.30
CA ARG A 54 -3.75 22.07 3.31
C ARG A 54 -3.37 23.43 2.74
N ASN A 55 -2.34 23.48 1.90
CA ASN A 55 -1.83 24.73 1.36
C ASN A 55 -2.56 25.16 0.08
N HIS A 56 -3.58 24.41 -0.36
CA HIS A 56 -4.30 24.59 -1.61
C HIS A 56 -3.37 24.68 -2.84
N GLN A 57 -2.31 23.88 -2.83
CA GLN A 57 -1.29 23.86 -3.89
C GLN A 57 -1.52 22.72 -4.87
N ARG A 58 -1.38 23.02 -6.16
CA ARG A 58 -1.41 22.02 -7.24
C ARG A 58 -0.06 21.32 -7.42
N TRP A 59 1.02 22.00 -7.09
CA TRP A 59 2.40 21.55 -7.32
C TRP A 59 3.26 21.72 -6.08
N PHE A 60 4.29 20.89 -5.97
CA PHE A 60 5.31 21.02 -4.95
C PHE A 60 6.09 22.32 -5.13
N ARG A 61 6.26 23.08 -4.04
CA ARG A 61 7.22 24.20 -4.01
C ARG A 61 8.64 23.65 -4.16
N LEU A 62 9.54 24.45 -4.74
CA LEU A 62 10.96 24.09 -4.89
C LEU A 62 11.60 23.61 -3.58
N ARG A 63 11.26 24.26 -2.44
CA ARG A 63 11.69 23.82 -1.10
C ARG A 63 11.33 22.37 -0.79
N ASN A 64 10.14 21.92 -1.17
CA ASN A 64 9.70 20.54 -0.92
C ASN A 64 10.49 19.55 -1.80
N ILE A 65 10.83 19.95 -3.02
CA ILE A 65 11.68 19.15 -3.92
C ILE A 65 13.09 19.02 -3.34
N ILE A 66 13.67 20.12 -2.85
CA ILE A 66 14.99 20.10 -2.20
C ILE A 66 14.99 19.17 -0.98
N ILE A 67 13.94 19.19 -0.16
CA ILE A 67 13.79 18.28 0.99
C ILE A 67 13.60 16.81 0.53
N ALA A 68 13.01 16.57 -0.63
CA ALA A 68 12.81 15.22 -1.16
C ALA A 68 14.10 14.56 -1.65
N ILE A 69 15.09 15.34 -2.11
CA ILE A 69 16.39 14.82 -2.60
C ILE A 69 17.09 13.89 -1.58
N PRO A 70 17.38 14.32 -0.33
CA PRO A 70 18.05 13.45 0.64
C PRO A 70 17.21 12.22 1.00
N ILE A 71 15.88 12.34 0.96
CA ILE A 71 14.98 11.20 1.19
C ILE A 71 15.09 10.18 0.06
N VAL A 72 15.13 10.64 -1.19
CA VAL A 72 15.30 9.77 -2.37
C VAL A 72 16.67 9.11 -2.36
N ILE A 73 17.73 9.85 -2.03
CA ILE A 73 19.09 9.30 -1.90
C ILE A 73 19.12 8.23 -0.79
N LEU A 74 18.56 8.52 0.38
CA LEU A 74 18.48 7.55 1.47
C LEU A 74 17.68 6.32 1.06
N PHE A 75 16.58 6.51 0.33
CA PHE A 75 15.76 5.42 -0.21
C PHE A 75 16.53 4.56 -1.23
N GLN A 76 17.29 5.18 -2.13
CA GLN A 76 18.11 4.47 -3.11
C GLN A 76 19.22 3.65 -2.44
N ASN A 77 19.90 4.23 -1.46
CA ASN A 77 20.94 3.53 -0.69
C ASN A 77 20.36 2.35 0.10
N LEU A 78 19.28 2.58 0.85
CA LEU A 78 18.51 1.51 1.49
C LEU A 78 18.04 0.46 0.47
N GLY A 79 17.82 0.90 -0.77
CA GLY A 79 17.44 0.14 -1.95
C GLY A 79 18.45 -0.93 -2.33
N MET A 80 19.70 -0.51 -2.43
CA MET A 80 20.85 -1.31 -2.88
C MET A 80 21.37 -2.23 -1.78
N ASP A 81 21.40 -1.75 -0.54
CA ASP A 81 22.03 -2.49 0.55
C ASP A 81 21.18 -2.36 1.83
N ARG A 82 20.49 -3.46 2.12
CA ARG A 82 19.42 -3.55 3.14
C ARG A 82 19.97 -3.44 4.55
N ASP A 83 21.23 -3.76 4.71
CA ASP A 83 21.90 -3.79 5.99
C ASP A 83 22.81 -2.56 6.18
N LEU A 84 22.90 -1.60 5.24
CA LEU A 84 23.75 -0.40 5.41
C LEU A 84 23.57 0.31 6.75
N ILE A 85 22.33 0.64 7.11
CA ILE A 85 22.05 1.36 8.36
C ILE A 85 22.27 0.44 9.57
N ARG A 86 22.04 -0.86 9.40
CA ARG A 86 22.25 -1.85 10.45
C ARG A 86 23.74 -2.06 10.72
N ASN A 87 24.54 -2.20 9.67
CA ASN A 87 25.99 -2.36 9.69
C ASN A 87 26.68 -1.10 10.23
N MET A 88 26.18 0.09 9.91
CA MET A 88 26.66 1.36 10.49
C MET A 88 26.41 1.48 12.00
N VAL A 89 25.39 0.80 12.54
CA VAL A 89 24.99 0.93 13.95
C VAL A 89 25.47 -0.25 14.81
N GLU A 90 25.43 -1.48 14.29
CA GLU A 90 25.81 -2.70 15.02
C GLU A 90 27.29 -3.08 14.84
N GLY A 91 28.03 -2.40 13.94
CA GLY A 91 29.38 -2.77 13.55
C GLY A 91 29.40 -4.00 12.63
N ASP A 92 30.37 -4.08 11.72
CA ASP A 92 30.44 -5.08 10.65
C ASP A 92 30.27 -6.52 11.16
N ARG A 93 29.04 -7.02 11.07
CA ARG A 93 28.77 -8.45 10.95
C ARG A 93 28.62 -8.71 9.47
N VAL A 94 29.70 -9.21 8.87
CA VAL A 94 29.72 -9.73 7.51
C VAL A 94 28.70 -10.87 7.44
N VAL A 95 27.46 -10.53 7.11
CA VAL A 95 26.51 -11.49 6.57
C VAL A 95 26.89 -11.59 5.11
N GLU A 96 27.46 -12.74 4.71
CA GLU A 96 27.77 -13.05 3.32
C GLU A 96 26.50 -12.88 2.47
N ALA A 97 26.33 -11.70 1.88
CA ALA A 97 25.40 -11.50 0.80
C ALA A 97 25.90 -12.38 -0.34
N VAL A 98 25.12 -13.39 -0.70
CA VAL A 98 25.34 -14.25 -1.88
C VAL A 98 25.70 -13.34 -3.05
N GLN A 99 26.98 -13.37 -3.44
CA GLN A 99 27.47 -12.59 -4.57
C GLN A 99 26.84 -13.17 -5.83
N TYR A 100 25.87 -12.44 -6.37
CA TYR A 100 25.41 -12.69 -7.72
C TYR A 100 26.59 -12.43 -8.65
N ARG A 101 26.96 -13.47 -9.40
CA ARG A 101 28.10 -13.55 -10.32
C ARG A 101 28.26 -12.25 -11.12
N ASP A 102 29.37 -11.55 -10.90
CA ASP A 102 29.73 -10.34 -11.64
C ASP A 102 30.03 -10.72 -13.10
N ASP A 103 29.07 -10.46 -13.99
CA ASP A 103 29.29 -10.44 -15.44
C ASP A 103 29.35 -8.97 -15.91
N PRO A 104 30.48 -8.47 -16.44
CA PRO A 104 30.70 -7.05 -16.73
C PRO A 104 30.11 -6.66 -18.09
N GLY A 105 28.79 -6.75 -18.24
CA GLY A 105 28.08 -6.50 -19.49
C GLY A 105 26.84 -5.63 -19.35
N LEU A 106 26.36 -5.14 -20.50
CA LEU A 106 25.10 -4.40 -20.70
C LEU A 106 23.88 -5.09 -20.05
N MET A 107 23.96 -6.42 -19.84
CA MET A 107 23.00 -7.23 -19.09
C MET A 107 22.83 -6.82 -17.62
N LYS A 108 23.87 -6.34 -16.92
CA LYS A 108 23.76 -5.85 -15.53
C LYS A 108 22.86 -4.61 -15.40
N ASN A 109 22.79 -3.78 -16.45
CA ASN A 109 21.89 -2.64 -16.49
C ASN A 109 20.45 -3.03 -16.83
N LEU A 110 20.25 -4.19 -17.47
CA LEU A 110 18.93 -4.74 -17.78
C LEU A 110 18.37 -5.59 -16.63
N ASP A 111 19.23 -6.25 -15.84
CA ASP A 111 18.85 -6.95 -14.60
C ASP A 111 18.62 -5.98 -13.41
N ALA A 112 18.59 -4.68 -13.67
CA ALA A 112 18.35 -3.68 -12.64
C ALA A 112 16.91 -3.77 -12.08
N PRO A 113 16.68 -3.40 -10.81
CA PRO A 113 15.35 -3.39 -10.19
C PRO A 113 14.28 -2.59 -10.98
N ASP A 114 14.74 -1.67 -11.82
CA ASP A 114 13.89 -0.82 -12.67
C ASP A 114 13.20 -1.62 -13.80
N PHE A 115 13.79 -2.73 -14.25
CA PHE A 115 13.22 -3.63 -15.27
C PHE A 115 12.49 -4.84 -14.68
N ALA A 116 12.63 -5.10 -13.39
CA ALA A 116 12.05 -6.28 -12.74
C ALA A 116 10.54 -6.44 -13.02
N ASN A 117 9.74 -5.36 -12.96
CA ASN A 117 8.31 -5.45 -13.27
C ASN A 117 8.03 -5.83 -14.73
N PHE A 118 8.88 -5.43 -15.67
CA PHE A 118 8.75 -5.81 -17.08
C PHE A 118 9.04 -7.30 -17.27
N GLU A 119 10.08 -7.81 -16.61
CA GLU A 119 10.41 -9.24 -16.62
C GLU A 119 9.33 -10.09 -15.96
N PHE A 120 8.76 -9.63 -14.85
CA PHE A 120 7.68 -10.35 -14.19
C PHE A 120 6.44 -10.43 -15.08
N LEU A 121 6.12 -9.33 -15.78
CA LEU A 121 5.02 -9.31 -16.74
C LEU A 121 5.32 -10.19 -17.96
N SER A 122 6.54 -10.17 -18.49
CA SER A 122 6.92 -11.01 -19.63
C SER A 122 6.86 -12.50 -19.27
N TYR A 123 7.25 -12.86 -18.05
CA TYR A 123 7.07 -14.20 -17.51
C TYR A 123 5.59 -14.60 -17.47
N VAL A 124 4.71 -13.71 -16.98
CA VAL A 124 3.25 -13.96 -16.96
C VAL A 124 2.70 -14.16 -18.37
N LEU A 125 3.10 -13.34 -19.35
CA LEU A 125 2.69 -13.45 -20.75
C LEU A 125 3.20 -14.73 -21.41
N TRP A 126 4.40 -15.19 -21.04
CA TRP A 126 4.98 -16.44 -21.51
C TRP A 126 4.26 -17.65 -20.89
N ALA A 127 4.02 -17.63 -19.59
CA ALA A 127 3.38 -18.72 -18.86
C ALA A 127 1.90 -18.88 -19.24
N VAL A 128 1.15 -17.77 -19.35
CA VAL A 128 -0.30 -17.77 -19.55
C VAL A 128 -0.68 -17.15 -20.89
N PRO A 129 -1.48 -17.81 -21.75
CA PRO A 129 -2.01 -19.17 -21.60
C PRO A 129 -1.08 -20.25 -22.18
N LYS A 130 0.07 -19.90 -22.77
CA LYS A 130 0.82 -20.83 -23.63
C LYS A 130 1.31 -22.07 -22.87
N GLN A 131 1.85 -21.89 -21.68
CA GLN A 131 2.31 -23.01 -20.84
C GLN A 131 1.19 -23.58 -19.97
N SER A 132 0.35 -22.70 -19.41
CA SER A 132 -0.77 -23.11 -18.56
C SER A 132 -1.91 -23.80 -19.29
N ARG A 133 -2.00 -23.62 -20.61
CA ARG A 133 -3.10 -24.08 -21.48
C ARG A 133 -4.49 -23.57 -21.07
N THR A 134 -4.54 -22.63 -20.13
CA THR A 134 -5.76 -22.08 -19.55
C THR A 134 -5.53 -20.69 -18.95
N TYR A 135 -6.61 -20.01 -18.60
CA TYR A 135 -6.60 -18.75 -17.86
C TYR A 135 -7.13 -18.95 -16.44
N THR A 136 -7.03 -17.94 -15.58
CA THR A 136 -7.60 -17.97 -14.22
C THR A 136 -9.08 -17.61 -14.19
N TYR A 137 -9.63 -16.99 -15.24
CA TYR A 137 -11.05 -16.62 -15.31
C TYR A 137 -11.55 -15.83 -14.10
N PHE A 138 -10.70 -14.94 -13.56
CA PHE A 138 -10.98 -14.11 -12.38
C PHE A 138 -11.19 -14.86 -11.06
N THR A 139 -10.94 -16.18 -11.00
CA THR A 139 -11.16 -16.96 -9.76
C THR A 139 -10.28 -16.50 -8.60
N GLN A 140 -9.15 -15.85 -8.89
CA GLN A 140 -8.28 -15.27 -7.87
C GLN A 140 -8.98 -14.17 -7.03
N TYR A 141 -9.98 -13.50 -7.58
CA TYR A 141 -10.74 -12.46 -6.86
C TYR A 141 -11.69 -13.02 -5.80
N ILE A 142 -12.05 -14.31 -5.88
CA ILE A 142 -12.86 -14.99 -4.85
C ILE A 142 -12.12 -14.98 -3.50
N GLN A 143 -10.78 -14.90 -3.52
CA GLN A 143 -9.96 -14.78 -2.32
C GLN A 143 -10.33 -13.56 -1.45
N LEU A 144 -10.93 -12.51 -2.03
CA LEU A 144 -11.41 -11.36 -1.27
C LEU A 144 -12.43 -11.74 -0.18
N PHE A 145 -13.21 -12.80 -0.41
CA PHE A 145 -14.24 -13.27 0.52
C PHE A 145 -13.72 -14.35 1.47
N THR A 146 -12.76 -15.16 1.05
CA THR A 146 -12.21 -16.24 1.89
C THR A 146 -11.12 -15.74 2.82
N GLU A 147 -10.35 -14.73 2.40
CA GLU A 147 -9.17 -14.29 3.13
C GLU A 147 -9.42 -13.55 4.45
N PRO A 148 -10.47 -12.74 4.61
CA PRO A 148 -10.77 -12.10 5.89
C PRO A 148 -11.12 -13.08 7.01
N ILE A 149 -11.55 -14.31 6.69
CA ILE A 149 -11.97 -15.31 7.67
C ILE A 149 -10.73 -15.86 8.41
N PRO A 150 -10.63 -15.70 9.74
CA PRO A 150 -9.50 -16.24 10.51
C PRO A 150 -9.41 -17.76 10.46
N ARG A 151 -8.19 -18.33 10.40
CA ARG A 151 -7.96 -19.78 10.40
C ARG A 151 -8.42 -20.50 11.67
N ILE A 152 -8.64 -19.76 12.76
CA ILE A 152 -9.19 -20.32 14.00
C ILE A 152 -10.67 -20.72 13.82
N ILE A 153 -11.40 -20.03 12.94
CA ILE A 153 -12.81 -20.30 12.61
C ILE A 153 -12.89 -21.28 11.44
N TRP A 154 -12.00 -21.14 10.44
CA TRP A 154 -11.93 -22.02 9.28
C TRP A 154 -10.55 -22.69 9.20
N LYS A 155 -10.44 -23.87 9.82
CA LYS A 155 -9.17 -24.62 9.89
C LYS A 155 -8.66 -25.01 8.50
N GLU A 156 -9.54 -25.55 7.66
CA GLU A 156 -9.26 -25.99 6.28
C GLU A 156 -9.29 -24.86 5.23
N LYS A 157 -9.02 -23.63 5.64
CA LYS A 157 -9.03 -22.49 4.72
C LYS A 157 -7.97 -22.65 3.62
N PRO A 158 -8.33 -22.50 2.33
CA PRO A 158 -7.37 -22.52 1.23
C PRO A 158 -6.22 -21.53 1.41
N VAL A 159 -5.03 -21.90 0.94
CA VAL A 159 -3.87 -20.99 0.88
C VAL A 159 -3.90 -20.31 -0.48
N GLY A 160 -4.15 -18.99 -0.52
CA GLY A 160 -4.26 -18.24 -1.77
C GLY A 160 -5.67 -18.29 -2.37
N ALA A 161 -5.75 -18.32 -3.71
CA ALA A 161 -7.01 -18.36 -4.42
C ALA A 161 -7.75 -19.69 -4.12
N PRO A 162 -9.05 -19.66 -3.75
CA PRO A 162 -9.78 -20.88 -3.40
C PRO A 162 -9.95 -21.83 -4.60
N ILE A 163 -9.96 -21.29 -5.82
CA ILE A 163 -9.96 -22.05 -7.07
C ILE A 163 -8.71 -21.63 -7.84
N GLN A 164 -7.69 -22.50 -7.82
CA GLN A 164 -6.40 -22.25 -8.45
C GLN A 164 -6.32 -23.00 -9.79
N LEU A 165 -6.62 -22.30 -10.88
CA LEU A 165 -6.53 -22.85 -12.25
C LEU A 165 -5.14 -22.70 -12.87
N VAL A 166 -4.37 -21.71 -12.39
CA VAL A 166 -3.00 -21.45 -12.83
C VAL A 166 -2.15 -21.18 -11.60
N ASN A 167 -1.03 -21.88 -11.50
CA ASN A 167 0.03 -21.57 -10.55
C ASN A 167 1.30 -21.20 -11.31
N LEU A 168 1.74 -19.95 -11.19
CA LEU A 168 2.94 -19.47 -11.88
C LEU A 168 4.22 -20.17 -11.43
N ASN A 169 4.22 -20.76 -10.22
CA ASN A 169 5.38 -21.51 -9.72
C ASN A 169 5.55 -22.88 -10.39
N ASP A 170 4.55 -23.37 -11.11
CA ASP A 170 4.65 -24.65 -11.83
C ASP A 170 5.51 -24.52 -13.10
N TYR A 171 5.79 -23.30 -13.56
CA TYR A 171 6.52 -23.00 -14.80
C TYR A 171 7.90 -22.35 -14.56
N GLY A 172 8.29 -22.17 -13.30
CA GLY A 172 9.49 -21.43 -12.90
C GLY A 172 9.38 -20.87 -11.48
N ASN A 173 10.45 -20.28 -10.96
CA ASN A 173 10.45 -19.75 -9.59
C ASN A 173 9.78 -18.37 -9.54
N PHE A 174 8.49 -18.28 -9.19
CA PHE A 174 7.76 -17.01 -9.06
C PHE A 174 7.79 -16.42 -7.64
N ILE A 175 8.67 -16.92 -6.77
CA ILE A 175 8.81 -16.42 -5.40
C ILE A 175 9.43 -15.02 -5.41
N GLY A 176 8.75 -14.06 -4.78
CA GLY A 176 9.21 -12.67 -4.70
C GLY A 176 8.88 -11.82 -5.94
N MET A 177 8.25 -12.40 -6.96
CA MET A 177 7.76 -11.68 -8.14
C MET A 177 6.33 -11.20 -7.96
N THR A 178 5.94 -10.18 -8.73
CA THR A 178 4.59 -9.61 -8.72
C THR A 178 3.97 -9.67 -10.10
N VAL A 179 2.68 -10.04 -10.16
CA VAL A 179 1.97 -10.20 -11.45
C VAL A 179 1.71 -8.89 -12.16
N SER A 180 1.72 -7.75 -11.45
CA SER A 180 1.18 -6.46 -11.89
C SER A 180 -0.31 -6.47 -12.17
N LEU A 181 -0.94 -5.31 -12.11
CA LEU A 181 -2.35 -5.16 -12.45
C LEU A 181 -2.68 -5.56 -13.91
N PRO A 182 -1.91 -5.14 -14.93
CA PRO A 182 -2.17 -5.60 -16.30
C PRO A 182 -1.89 -7.11 -16.47
N GLY A 183 -0.87 -7.66 -15.81
CA GLY A 183 -0.60 -9.09 -15.86
C GLY A 183 -1.69 -9.93 -15.19
N ASP A 184 -2.26 -9.48 -14.06
CA ASP A 184 -3.41 -10.13 -13.42
C ASP A 184 -4.67 -10.12 -14.31
N GLY A 185 -4.91 -9.01 -15.02
CA GLY A 185 -5.94 -8.95 -16.04
C GLY A 185 -5.68 -9.91 -17.21
N TRP A 186 -4.45 -9.95 -17.71
CA TRP A 186 -4.05 -10.89 -18.76
C TRP A 186 -4.22 -12.36 -18.34
N MET A 187 -3.81 -12.71 -17.12
CA MET A 187 -3.98 -14.06 -16.58
C MET A 187 -5.45 -14.47 -16.50
N SER A 188 -6.35 -13.51 -16.35
CA SER A 188 -7.78 -13.78 -16.18
C SER A 188 -8.44 -14.19 -17.49
N LEU A 189 -8.21 -13.46 -18.58
CA LEU A 189 -8.86 -13.72 -19.88
C LEU A 189 -8.11 -13.05 -21.07
N GLY A 190 -6.78 -13.03 -21.04
CA GLY A 190 -5.96 -12.38 -22.07
C GLY A 190 -6.31 -10.90 -22.24
N TRP A 191 -6.46 -10.45 -23.48
CA TRP A 191 -6.84 -9.07 -23.80
C TRP A 191 -8.18 -8.65 -23.17
N THR A 192 -9.19 -9.52 -23.21
CA THR A 192 -10.50 -9.24 -22.61
C THR A 192 -10.37 -9.03 -21.11
N GLY A 193 -9.60 -9.89 -20.45
CA GLY A 193 -9.33 -9.77 -19.02
C GLY A 193 -8.57 -8.50 -18.67
N LEU A 194 -7.53 -8.17 -19.44
CA LEU A 194 -6.73 -6.94 -19.27
C LEU A 194 -7.59 -5.69 -19.39
N ILE A 195 -8.40 -5.58 -20.45
CA ILE A 195 -9.27 -4.42 -20.68
C ILE A 195 -10.30 -4.31 -19.57
N ALA A 196 -10.94 -5.42 -19.19
CA ALA A 196 -11.94 -5.44 -18.13
C ALA A 196 -11.36 -5.00 -16.78
N THR A 197 -10.21 -5.56 -16.38
CA THR A 197 -9.52 -5.19 -15.14
C THR A 197 -9.13 -3.72 -15.14
N MET A 198 -8.50 -3.23 -16.22
CA MET A 198 -8.07 -1.84 -16.29
C MET A 198 -9.24 -0.85 -16.30
N ALA A 199 -10.33 -1.18 -17.01
CA ALA A 199 -11.55 -0.38 -17.01
C ALA A 199 -12.21 -0.36 -15.62
N PHE A 200 -12.26 -1.51 -14.93
CA PHE A 200 -12.81 -1.61 -13.59
C PHE A 200 -12.00 -0.80 -12.57
N VAL A 201 -10.68 -0.92 -12.59
CA VAL A 201 -9.80 -0.12 -11.72
C VAL A 201 -9.91 1.37 -12.04
N GLY A 202 -9.90 1.75 -13.31
CA GLY A 202 -10.12 3.14 -13.73
C GLY A 202 -11.47 3.70 -13.27
N PHE A 203 -12.52 2.88 -13.33
CA PHE A 203 -13.84 3.22 -12.81
C PHE A 203 -13.80 3.45 -11.28
N ILE A 204 -13.18 2.55 -10.51
CA ILE A 204 -13.04 2.70 -9.05
C ILE A 204 -12.28 3.99 -8.71
N LEU A 205 -11.09 4.18 -9.28
CA LEU A 205 -10.26 5.36 -9.01
C LEU A 205 -10.98 6.65 -9.42
N GLY A 206 -11.64 6.67 -10.58
CA GLY A 206 -12.45 7.79 -11.03
C GLY A 206 -13.67 8.07 -10.14
N ARG A 207 -14.28 7.03 -9.55
CA ARG A 207 -15.38 7.19 -8.61
C ARG A 207 -14.90 7.71 -7.25
N MET A 208 -13.77 7.21 -6.75
CA MET A 208 -13.12 7.69 -5.54
C MET A 208 -12.70 9.16 -5.67
N HIS A 209 -12.11 9.54 -6.81
CA HIS A 209 -11.71 10.92 -7.07
C HIS A 209 -12.92 11.87 -7.09
N ARG A 210 -13.99 11.50 -7.80
CA ARG A 210 -15.25 12.28 -7.80
C ARG A 210 -15.88 12.38 -6.42
N TRP A 211 -15.83 11.30 -5.64
CA TRP A 211 -16.33 11.30 -4.27
C TRP A 211 -15.53 12.25 -3.36
N PHE A 212 -14.20 12.25 -3.47
CA PHE A 212 -13.34 13.19 -2.76
C PHE A 212 -13.69 14.64 -3.10
N TRP A 213 -13.80 15.00 -4.38
CA TRP A 213 -14.13 16.37 -4.80
C TRP A 213 -15.48 16.87 -4.28
N ARG A 214 -16.50 16.01 -4.22
CA ARG A 214 -17.82 16.38 -3.69
C ARG A 214 -17.83 16.60 -2.17
N ASN A 215 -16.81 16.12 -1.47
CA ASN A 215 -16.80 16.07 0.00
C ASN A 215 -15.53 16.69 0.61
N GLN A 216 -14.91 17.64 -0.07
CA GLN A 216 -13.66 18.29 0.39
C GLN A 216 -13.81 19.03 1.72
N GLY A 217 -15.03 19.35 2.17
CA GLY A 217 -15.27 19.89 3.50
C GLY A 217 -15.06 18.89 4.65
N ASN A 218 -14.99 17.58 4.37
CA ASN A 218 -14.94 16.54 5.39
C ASN A 218 -13.51 16.00 5.59
N ALA A 219 -12.91 16.33 6.74
CA ALA A 219 -11.57 15.90 7.14
C ALA A 219 -11.34 14.39 7.05
N LYS A 220 -12.37 13.57 7.38
CA LYS A 220 -12.27 12.10 7.35
C LYS A 220 -12.10 11.60 5.92
N ILE A 221 -12.81 12.23 4.97
CA ILE A 221 -12.76 11.87 3.55
C ILE A 221 -11.42 12.28 2.94
N ILE A 222 -10.90 13.44 3.30
CA ILE A 222 -9.57 13.89 2.90
C ILE A 222 -8.51 12.87 3.36
N LEU A 223 -8.54 12.47 4.62
CA LEU A 223 -7.59 11.51 5.18
C LEU A 223 -7.69 10.14 4.48
N LEU A 224 -8.90 9.60 4.30
CA LEU A 224 -9.11 8.33 3.59
C LEU A 224 -8.52 8.37 2.18
N TYR A 225 -8.81 9.45 1.44
CA TYR A 225 -8.34 9.62 0.07
C TYR A 225 -6.82 9.78 0.00
N CYS A 226 -6.23 10.68 0.79
CA CYS A 226 -4.78 10.91 0.81
C CYS A 226 -3.98 9.69 1.28
N MET A 227 -4.53 8.86 2.17
CA MET A 227 -3.91 7.59 2.59
C MET A 227 -4.00 6.51 1.51
N PHE A 228 -5.07 6.51 0.70
CA PHE A 228 -5.28 5.51 -0.33
C PHE A 228 -4.49 5.79 -1.60
N MET A 229 -4.39 7.06 -2.02
CA MET A 229 -3.76 7.41 -3.29
C MET A 229 -2.34 6.85 -3.46
N PRO A 230 -1.44 6.91 -2.45
CA PRO A 230 -0.13 6.28 -2.56
C PRO A 230 -0.20 4.76 -2.72
N LEU A 231 -1.25 4.08 -2.24
CA LEU A 231 -1.43 2.64 -2.40
C LEU A 231 -1.80 2.25 -3.83
N SER A 232 -2.29 3.18 -4.67
CA SER A 232 -2.58 2.85 -6.07
C SER A 232 -1.32 2.44 -6.82
N ILE A 233 -0.16 3.02 -6.51
CA ILE A 233 1.12 2.63 -7.11
C ILE A 233 1.41 1.15 -6.84
N GLN A 234 1.23 0.71 -5.59
CA GLN A 234 1.36 -0.69 -5.22
C GLN A 234 0.30 -1.57 -5.85
N TRP A 235 -0.94 -1.08 -5.98
CA TRP A 235 -1.96 -1.84 -6.68
C TRP A 235 -1.58 -2.12 -8.14
N PHE A 236 -1.02 -1.12 -8.83
CA PHE A 236 -0.51 -1.28 -10.19
C PHE A 236 0.67 -2.27 -10.26
N ARG A 237 1.57 -2.24 -9.27
CA ARG A 237 2.74 -3.13 -9.20
C ARG A 237 2.39 -4.57 -8.82
N ASP A 238 1.57 -4.76 -7.80
CA ASP A 238 1.27 -6.08 -7.22
C ASP A 238 0.12 -6.78 -7.95
N GLY A 239 -0.86 -6.01 -8.43
CA GLY A 239 -2.10 -6.55 -8.98
C GLY A 239 -2.99 -7.25 -7.94
N GLY A 240 -4.06 -7.87 -8.42
CA GLY A 240 -4.93 -8.74 -7.66
C GLY A 240 -5.59 -8.10 -6.43
N ILE A 241 -5.87 -8.93 -5.42
CA ILE A 241 -6.64 -8.56 -4.21
C ILE A 241 -5.79 -7.93 -3.09
N SER A 242 -4.47 -7.84 -3.28
CA SER A 242 -3.53 -7.37 -2.26
C SER A 242 -3.87 -5.94 -1.78
N ILE A 243 -4.37 -5.10 -2.68
CA ILE A 243 -4.81 -3.73 -2.41
C ILE A 243 -5.87 -3.65 -1.32
N ALA A 244 -6.78 -4.64 -1.24
CA ALA A 244 -7.86 -4.63 -0.25
C ALA A 244 -7.27 -4.71 1.16
N LYS A 245 -6.24 -5.54 1.35
CA LYS A 245 -5.51 -5.64 2.61
C LYS A 245 -4.78 -4.35 2.92
N PHE A 246 -4.04 -3.81 1.96
CA PHE A 246 -3.25 -2.59 2.19
C PHE A 246 -4.15 -1.40 2.52
N ALA A 247 -5.27 -1.24 1.79
CA ALA A 247 -6.27 -0.22 2.05
C ALA A 247 -6.90 -0.41 3.43
N LEU A 248 -7.31 -1.63 3.78
CA LEU A 248 -7.84 -1.93 5.12
C LEU A 248 -6.83 -1.57 6.21
N TRP A 249 -5.57 -1.99 6.09
CA TRP A 249 -4.52 -1.71 7.08
C TRP A 249 -4.09 -0.25 7.16
N ALA A 250 -4.25 0.52 6.08
CA ALA A 250 -4.00 1.95 6.07
C ALA A 250 -5.17 2.72 6.68
N TRP A 251 -6.41 2.31 6.42
CA TRP A 251 -7.62 2.96 6.93
C TRP A 251 -8.00 2.52 8.34
N LEU A 252 -7.56 1.35 8.81
CA LEU A 252 -7.95 0.78 10.10
C LEU A 252 -7.79 1.78 11.27
N PRO A 253 -6.67 2.52 11.42
CA PRO A 253 -6.57 3.52 12.48
C PRO A 253 -7.62 4.63 12.42
N LEU A 254 -7.98 5.07 11.21
CA LEU A 254 -9.01 6.09 11.01
C LEU A 254 -10.42 5.52 11.27
N ILE A 255 -10.68 4.28 10.85
CA ILE A 255 -11.94 3.57 11.13
C ILE A 255 -12.12 3.42 12.64
N ILE A 256 -11.08 2.99 13.35
CA ILE A 256 -11.07 2.86 14.81
C ILE A 256 -11.35 4.22 15.47
N TRP A 257 -10.66 5.29 15.04
CA TRP A 257 -10.93 6.64 15.55
C TRP A 257 -12.41 7.00 15.37
N VAL A 258 -12.94 6.91 14.15
CA VAL A 258 -14.34 7.28 13.87
C VAL A 258 -15.32 6.42 14.68
N GLY A 259 -15.02 5.14 14.90
CA GLY A 259 -15.79 4.26 15.77
C GLY A 259 -15.80 4.73 17.23
N PHE A 260 -14.63 5.03 17.80
CA PHE A 260 -14.51 5.56 19.16
C PHE A 260 -15.22 6.91 19.34
N GLU A 261 -15.12 7.81 18.36
CA GLU A 261 -15.81 9.10 18.39
C GLU A 261 -17.32 8.92 18.49
N LYS A 262 -17.90 8.02 17.68
CA LYS A 262 -19.33 7.69 17.73
C LYS A 262 -19.75 7.06 19.06
N LEU A 263 -18.94 6.14 19.59
CA LEU A 263 -19.21 5.52 20.89
C LEU A 263 -19.24 6.56 22.02
N ILE A 264 -18.24 7.46 22.08
CA ILE A 264 -18.19 8.52 23.09
C ILE A 264 -19.41 9.44 23.00
N ILE A 265 -19.84 9.81 21.78
CA ILE A 265 -21.04 10.63 21.58
C ILE A 265 -22.29 9.88 22.07
N ALA A 266 -22.41 8.58 21.77
CA ALA A 266 -23.53 7.76 22.21
C ALA A 266 -23.60 7.64 23.75
N PHE A 267 -22.46 7.47 24.43
CA PHE A 267 -22.40 7.44 25.90
C PHE A 267 -22.63 8.81 26.55
N ARG A 268 -22.36 9.91 25.83
CA ARG A 268 -22.57 11.28 26.32
C ARG A 268 -23.99 11.80 26.13
N ALA A 269 -24.85 11.12 25.35
CA ALA A 269 -26.26 11.47 25.26
C ALA A 269 -26.96 11.02 26.55
N PRO A 270 -27.27 11.93 27.51
CA PRO A 270 -27.95 11.53 28.72
C PRO A 270 -29.42 11.27 28.39
N GLY A 271 -30.00 10.26 29.03
CA GLY A 271 -31.44 10.10 29.04
C GLY A 271 -32.14 11.39 29.44
N VAL A 272 -32.93 11.95 28.53
CA VAL A 272 -33.93 12.96 28.83
C VAL A 272 -35.06 12.23 29.55
N GLY A 273 -34.92 12.06 30.86
CA GLY A 273 -35.87 11.35 31.70
C GLY A 273 -35.58 11.57 33.18
N GLY A 274 -35.96 12.74 33.69
CA GLY A 274 -35.89 13.11 35.11
C GLY A 274 -36.58 14.46 35.33
N PRO A 275 -37.28 14.64 36.46
CA PRO A 275 -38.69 15.00 36.50
C PRO A 275 -38.96 16.49 36.33
N GLN A 276 -39.95 16.82 35.50
CA GLN A 276 -40.59 18.14 35.55
C GLN A 276 -41.28 18.28 36.91
N ALA A 277 -40.72 19.13 37.75
CA ALA A 277 -41.40 19.69 38.90
C ALA A 277 -42.68 20.38 38.40
N ARG A 278 -43.84 19.79 38.71
CA ARG A 278 -45.12 20.48 38.60
C ARG A 278 -45.22 21.46 39.77
N THR A 279 -45.02 22.74 39.49
CA THR A 279 -45.60 23.82 40.28
C THR A 279 -46.82 24.33 39.52
N GLY A 280 -47.99 24.06 40.09
CA GLY A 280 -49.31 24.40 39.59
C GLY A 280 -50.34 23.73 40.48
#